data_AF-A0A6M1XR14-F1
#
_entry.id   AF-A0A6M1XR14-F1
#
_cell.length_a   1.000
_cell.length_b   1.000
_cell.length_c   1.000
_cell.angle_alpha   90.00
_cell.angle_beta   90.00
_cell.angle_gamma   90.00
#
_symmetry.space_group_name_H-M   'P 1'
#
loop_
_entity.id
_entity.type
_entity.pdbx_description
1 polymer ?
#
loop_
_entity_poly.entity_id
_entity_poly.type
_entity_poly.pdbx_seq_one_letter_code
_entity_poly.pdbx_strand_id
1 'polypeptide(L)'
;MKNKKSRKILFYATILLLLAVNLFPFLIMLMTSFKDSQEAIATTQTIFPKEWTFEHYQDIFNAEIFPFIMYFKNSLVISLIASV
;
A
#
# COMPACT_ATOMS: atom_id res chain seq x y z
N MET A 1 19.03 19.89 33.13
CA MET A 1 17.79 19.09 32.85
C MET A 1 17.12 19.38 31.49
N LYS A 2 17.31 20.56 30.86
CA LYS A 2 16.72 20.89 29.52
C LYS A 2 17.11 19.90 28.40
N ASN A 3 18.32 19.36 28.42
CA ASN A 3 18.85 18.51 27.33
C ASN A 3 18.14 17.15 27.18
N LYS A 4 17.54 16.60 28.26
CA LYS A 4 16.85 15.30 28.18
C LYS A 4 15.50 15.39 27.47
N LYS A 5 14.75 16.48 27.66
CA LYS A 5 13.44 16.69 26.99
C LYS A 5 13.63 16.99 25.51
N SER A 6 14.53 17.91 25.16
CA SER A 6 14.83 18.24 23.75
C SER A 6 15.36 17.04 22.98
N ARG A 7 16.23 16.20 23.59
CA ARG A 7 16.72 14.97 22.94
C ARG A 7 15.59 13.97 22.69
N LYS A 8 14.63 13.82 23.61
CA LYS A 8 13.45 12.96 23.41
C LYS A 8 12.57 13.48 22.27
N ILE A 9 12.31 14.79 22.22
CA ILE A 9 11.52 15.40 21.15
C ILE A 9 12.20 15.18 19.80
N LEU A 10 13.51 15.45 19.71
CA LEU A 10 14.28 15.21 18.49
C LEU A 10 14.23 13.74 18.07
N PHE A 11 14.41 12.82 19.02
CA PHE A 11 14.33 11.38 18.77
C PHE A 11 12.97 10.95 18.19
N TYR A 12 11.86 11.36 18.80
CA TYR A 12 10.52 11.05 18.29
C TYR A 12 10.24 11.72 16.95
N ALA A 13 10.69 12.96 16.74
CA ALA A 13 10.55 13.65 15.46
C ALA A 13 11.30 12.91 14.34
N THR A 14 12.52 12.44 14.61
CA THR A 14 13.29 11.61 13.66
C THR A 14 12.57 10.29 13.36
N ILE A 15 12.03 9.61 14.37
CA ILE A 15 11.27 8.36 14.15
C ILE A 15 10.03 8.63 13.30
N LEU A 16 9.27 9.68 13.59
CA LEU A 16 8.08 10.04 12.82
C LEU A 16 8.43 10.38 11.36
N LEU A 17 9.54 11.09 11.14
CA LEU A 17 10.02 11.40 9.80
C LEU A 17 10.42 10.12 9.05
N LEU A 18 11.17 9.23 9.68
CA LEU A 18 11.54 7.95 9.09
C LEU A 18 10.30 7.12 8.76
N LEU A 19 9.33 7.06 9.68
CA LEU A 19 8.06 6.38 9.45
C LEU A 19 7.32 6.98 8.25
N ALA A 20 7.19 8.31 8.18
CA ALA A 20 6.51 8.99 7.07
C ALA A 20 7.18 8.69 5.72
N VAL A 21 8.52 8.71 5.65
CA VAL A 21 9.27 8.36 4.43
C VAL A 21 9.05 6.90 4.05
N ASN A 22 9.03 5.98 5.02
CA ASN A 22 8.78 4.56 4.75
C ASN A 22 7.33 4.29 4.31
N LEU A 23 6.35 5.01 4.87
CA LEU A 23 4.94 4.85 4.53
C LEU A 23 4.55 5.56 3.22
N PHE A 24 5.32 6.56 2.79
CA PHE A 24 5.06 7.31 1.56
C PHE A 24 4.82 6.42 0.32
N PRO A 25 5.69 5.44 -0.02
CA PRO A 25 5.42 4.55 -1.16
C PRO A 25 4.14 3.72 -1.00
N PHE A 26 3.79 3.31 0.23
CA PHE A 26 2.54 2.59 0.50
C PHE A 26 1.32 3.49 0.33
N LEU A 27 1.42 4.78 0.67
CA LEU A 27 0.36 5.75 0.38
C LEU A 27 0.15 5.90 -1.12
N ILE A 28 1.22 5.95 -1.92
CA ILE A 28 1.10 5.96 -3.39
C ILE A 28 0.43 4.68 -3.90
N MET A 29 0.84 3.50 -3.41
CA MET A 29 0.20 2.23 -3.78
C MET A 29 -1.30 2.23 -3.43
N LEU A 30 -1.66 2.73 -2.25
CA LEU A 30 -3.05 2.84 -1.82
C LEU A 30 -3.83 3.79 -2.72
N MET A 31 -3.31 4.98 -3.00
CA MET A 31 -3.97 5.94 -3.90
C MET A 31 -4.13 5.37 -5.32
N THR A 32 -3.12 4.68 -5.84
CA THR A 32 -3.19 4.04 -7.16
C THR A 32 -4.25 2.95 -7.23
N SER A 33 -4.53 2.25 -6.12
CA SER A 33 -5.59 1.23 -6.08
C SER A 33 -7.01 1.80 -6.30
N PHE A 34 -7.19 3.11 -6.08
CA PHE A 34 -8.46 3.82 -6.29
C PHE A 34 -8.55 4.56 -7.62
N LYS A 35 -7.49 4.54 -8.43
CA LYS A 35 -7.47 5.15 -9.77
C LYS A 35 -8.19 4.25 -10.76
N ASP A 36 -8.66 4.83 -11.86
CA ASP A 36 -9.08 4.04 -13.03
C ASP A 36 -7.88 3.37 -13.73
N SER A 37 -8.15 2.35 -14.56
CA SER A 37 -7.12 1.59 -15.28
C SER A 37 -6.19 2.46 -16.13
N GLN A 38 -6.73 3.47 -16.82
CA GLN A 38 -5.99 4.37 -17.71
C GLN A 38 -5.10 5.32 -16.90
N GLU A 39 -5.61 5.86 -15.78
CA GLU A 39 -4.85 6.71 -14.88
C GLU A 39 -3.74 5.93 -14.16
N ALA A 40 -3.99 4.67 -13.78
CA ALA A 40 -3.01 3.83 -13.11
C ALA A 40 -1.78 3.50 -13.97
N ILE A 41 -1.96 3.35 -15.29
CA ILE A 41 -0.87 3.05 -16.25
C ILE A 41 -0.32 4.30 -16.96
N ALA A 42 -0.86 5.48 -16.66
CA ALA A 42 -0.47 6.71 -17.34
C ALA A 42 1.00 7.09 -17.06
N THR A 43 1.66 7.67 -18.08
CA THR A 43 3.03 8.18 -17.96
C THR A 43 3.13 9.35 -16.98
N THR A 44 2.06 10.16 -16.89
CA THR A 44 1.94 11.26 -15.93
C THR A 44 1.37 10.72 -14.63
N GLN A 45 2.24 10.46 -13.66
CA GLN A 45 1.87 9.93 -12.36
C GLN A 45 1.26 11.02 -11.46
N THR A 46 0.01 10.84 -11.07
CA THR A 46 -0.68 11.63 -10.03
C THR A 46 -0.47 10.99 -8.66
N ILE A 47 -0.38 11.79 -7.59
CA ILE A 47 -0.33 11.23 -6.22
C ILE A 47 -1.73 10.85 -5.74
N PHE A 48 -2.71 11.71 -5.98
CA PHE A 48 -4.11 11.48 -5.63
C PHE A 48 -4.89 11.11 -6.89
N PRO A 49 -5.84 10.16 -6.81
CA PRO A 49 -6.69 9.82 -7.94
C PRO A 49 -7.52 11.03 -8.38
N LYS A 50 -7.69 11.21 -9.69
CA LYS A 50 -8.59 12.24 -10.22
C LYS A 50 -10.05 11.84 -10.01
N GLU A 51 -10.33 10.56 -10.25
CA GLU A 51 -11.61 9.94 -9.99
C GLU A 51 -11.41 8.75 -9.05
N TRP A 52 -12.18 8.73 -7.96
CA TRP A 52 -12.14 7.63 -7.00
C TRP A 52 -13.05 6.51 -7.48
N THR A 53 -12.47 5.34 -7.74
CA THR A 53 -13.22 4.13 -8.13
C THR A 53 -12.90 2.96 -7.18
N PHE A 54 -13.87 2.05 -7.07
CA PHE A 54 -13.73 0.77 -6.36
C PHE A 54 -13.85 -0.42 -7.33
N GLU A 55 -13.87 -0.17 -8.64
CA GLU A 55 -14.01 -1.17 -9.70
C GLU A 55 -12.98 -2.30 -9.56
N HIS A 56 -11.70 -1.95 -9.38
CA HIS A 56 -10.62 -2.92 -9.18
C HIS A 56 -10.82 -3.85 -7.97
N TYR A 57 -11.44 -3.34 -6.90
CA TYR A 57 -11.76 -4.15 -5.72
C TYR A 57 -12.92 -5.11 -5.95
N GLN A 58 -13.81 -4.82 -6.90
CA GLN A 58 -14.89 -5.72 -7.29
C GLN A 58 -14.39 -6.75 -8.32
N ASP A 59 -13.64 -6.29 -9.32
CA ASP A 59 -13.12 -7.09 -10.42
C ASP A 59 -12.14 -8.17 -9.95
N ILE A 60 -11.36 -7.92 -8.89
CA ILE A 60 -10.43 -8.91 -8.35
C ILE A 60 -11.13 -10.19 -7.85
N PHE A 61 -12.42 -10.10 -7.48
CA PHE A 61 -13.22 -11.26 -7.09
C PHE A 61 -14.00 -11.87 -8.25
N ASN A 62 -13.98 -11.25 -9.43
CA ASN A 62 -14.52 -11.83 -10.65
C ASN A 62 -13.50 -12.83 -11.26
N ALA A 63 -13.83 -14.12 -11.15
CA ALA A 63 -12.98 -15.19 -11.63
C ALA A 63 -12.75 -15.20 -13.16
N GLU A 64 -13.63 -14.57 -13.94
CA GLU A 64 -13.47 -14.44 -15.40
C GLU A 64 -12.37 -13.44 -15.78
N ILE A 65 -12.17 -12.41 -14.94
CA ILE A 65 -11.13 -11.40 -15.14
C ILE A 65 -9.80 -11.89 -14.56
N PHE A 66 -9.82 -12.34 -13.30
CA PHE A 66 -8.62 -12.78 -12.61
C PHE A 66 -8.95 -13.80 -11.51
N PRO A 67 -8.36 -15.02 -11.52
CA PRO A 67 -8.65 -16.05 -10.53
C PRO A 67 -7.94 -15.81 -9.18
N PHE A 68 -8.12 -14.61 -8.60
CA PHE A 68 -7.44 -14.15 -7.37
C PHE A 68 -7.56 -15.15 -6.22
N ILE A 69 -8.78 -15.63 -5.95
CA ILE A 69 -9.06 -16.53 -4.82
C ILE A 69 -8.27 -17.84 -4.96
N MET A 70 -8.09 -18.34 -6.19
CA MET A 70 -7.30 -19.54 -6.43
C MET A 70 -5.82 -19.28 -6.09
N TYR A 71 -5.25 -18.18 -6.60
CA TYR A 71 -3.86 -17.83 -6.33
C TYR A 71 -3.60 -17.52 -4.87
N PHE A 72 -4.51 -16.81 -4.21
CA PHE A 72 -4.44 -16.54 -2.79
C PHE A 72 -4.44 -17.83 -1.96
N LYS A 73 -5.35 -18.78 -2.27
CA LYS A 73 -5.39 -20.09 -1.60
C LYS A 73 -4.12 -20.90 -1.83
N ASN A 74 -3.63 -20.97 -3.06
CA ASN A 74 -2.40 -21.70 -3.38
C ASN A 74 -1.21 -21.14 -2.59
N SER A 75 -1.03 -19.82 -2.59
CA SER A 75 0.04 -19.16 -1.84
C SER A 75 -0.10 -19.35 -0.33
N LEU A 76 -1.32 -19.29 0.21
CA LEU A 76 -1.58 -19.51 1.63
C LEU A 76 -1.21 -20.94 2.06
N VAL A 77 -1.63 -21.95 1.29
CA VAL A 77 -1.31 -23.36 1.57
C VAL A 77 0.19 -23.60 1.52
N ILE A 78 0.87 -23.12 0.48
CA ILE A 78 2.33 -23.28 0.34
C ILE A 78 3.07 -22.57 1.48
N SER A 79 2.68 -21.34 1.81
CA SER A 79 3.28 -20.57 2.90
C SER A 79 3.16 -21.30 4.24
N LEU A 80 1.98 -21.83 4.55
CA LEU A 80 1.74 -22.58 5.79
C LEU A 80 2.54 -23.88 5.85
N ILE A 81 2.62 -24.62 4.74
CA ILE A 81 3.38 -25.88 4.69
C ILE A 81 4.88 -25.62 4.76
N ALA A 82 5.40 -24.61 4.06
CA ALA A 82 6.83 -24.31 4.01
C ALA A 82 7.36 -23.61 5.27
N SER A 83 6.48 -22.98 6.06
CA SER A 83 6.86 -22.29 7.29
C SER A 83 7.07 -23.23 8.49
N VAL A 84 6.63 -24.49 8.41
CA VAL A 84 6.80 -25.53 9.44
C VAL A 84 8.04 -26.35 9.12
#